data_AF-A0A9Q9I8U9-F1
#
_entry.id   AF-A0A9Q9I8U9-F1
#
_cell.length_a   1.000
_cell.length_b   1.000
_cell.length_c   1.000
_cell.angle_alpha   90.00
_cell.angle_beta   90.00
_cell.angle_gamma   90.00
#
_symmetry.space_group_name_H-M   'P 1'
#
loop_
_entity.id
_entity.type
_entity.pdbx_description
1 polymer ?
#
loop_
_entity_poly.entity_id
_entity_poly.type
_entity_poly.pdbx_seq_one_letter_code
_entity_poly.pdbx_strand_id
1 'polypeptide(L)'
;METSLTAAVDALRRSGLEPVIRQAPRQWSASPVEPGAWVRMPGDEAYAVVTVADIRPGERVGDWEPVQTLPDPTAVLGFAAAFYERRPDADTQPLEHGDPVAVPSGQFHSVFPEDVVAAVEDWAQWETTWSVIPAGEPEGRRRARLQRLAASKLAGDTVPVDVALDPALLAQLTERQAEDLDETVAGLFVPGIRWWFPRDRTGGRLAGRVQVLLREVVPAATPAGKGIWLVVGTAPGGGLRAGLARVAGTSAYHRWDRMPQYWQSPAGSVEELWGIDGRHPAAVVAAAVDALVTGRALDALELCGVTTDRATARVLQGLPESFRLREWTDRWTTNATGLMTNAAPWRWAAALPGGPRPRRLETLGGFGANRRPGLFLGAAGDTPHLTFAQSGSPLVAPRVEWERDLDFDLVGLGLITPGQIPLRRR
;
A
#
# COMPACT_ATOMS: atom_id res chain seq x y z
N MET A 1 29.97 -36.27 -18.41
CA MET A 1 29.50 -36.23 -17.01
C MET A 1 28.29 -37.13 -16.91
N GLU A 2 28.12 -37.78 -15.76
CA GLU A 2 26.94 -38.60 -15.51
C GLU A 2 25.80 -37.68 -15.07
N THR A 3 24.74 -37.56 -15.89
CA THR A 3 23.54 -36.83 -15.50
C THR A 3 22.71 -37.72 -14.56
N SER A 4 22.89 -37.54 -13.25
CA SER A 4 22.14 -38.28 -12.23
C SER A 4 21.77 -37.38 -11.06
N LEU A 5 20.71 -37.73 -10.33
CA LEU A 5 20.30 -36.97 -9.14
C LEU A 5 21.42 -36.94 -8.09
N THR A 6 22.20 -38.02 -7.96
CA THR A 6 23.37 -38.09 -7.07
C THR A 6 24.41 -37.03 -7.45
N ALA A 7 24.70 -36.86 -8.75
CA ALA A 7 25.63 -35.84 -9.21
C ALA A 7 25.16 -34.41 -8.86
N ALA A 8 23.86 -34.13 -9.00
CA ALA A 8 23.29 -32.86 -8.57
C ALA A 8 23.37 -32.64 -7.06
N VAL A 9 23.04 -33.68 -6.25
CA VAL A 9 23.13 -33.63 -4.78
C VAL A 9 24.55 -33.37 -4.32
N ASP A 10 25.54 -34.03 -4.91
CA ASP A 10 26.96 -33.84 -4.57
C ASP A 10 27.45 -32.46 -5.01
N ALA A 11 26.98 -31.94 -6.14
CA ALA A 11 27.28 -30.57 -6.57
C ALA A 11 26.71 -29.52 -5.60
N LEU A 12 25.45 -29.65 -5.20
CA LEU A 12 24.79 -28.78 -4.21
C LEU A 12 25.49 -28.84 -2.83
N ARG A 13 25.88 -30.03 -2.37
CA ARG A 13 26.63 -30.17 -1.10
C ARG A 13 28.01 -29.53 -1.14
N ARG A 14 28.71 -29.62 -2.27
CA ARG A 14 30.02 -28.97 -2.44
C ARG A 14 29.92 -27.44 -2.40
N SER A 15 28.77 -26.87 -2.75
CA SER A 15 28.53 -25.43 -2.62
C SER A 15 28.02 -25.01 -1.23
N GLY A 16 27.91 -25.95 -0.28
CA GLY A 16 27.47 -25.68 1.09
C GLY A 16 25.96 -25.69 1.28
N LEU A 17 25.19 -26.10 0.28
CA LEU A 17 23.75 -26.31 0.42
C LEU A 17 23.46 -27.69 1.04
N GLU A 18 22.33 -27.81 1.73
CA GLU A 18 21.93 -29.04 2.43
C GLU A 18 20.68 -29.68 1.79
N PRO A 19 20.80 -30.34 0.62
CA PRO A 19 19.67 -30.97 -0.04
C PRO A 19 19.14 -32.20 0.72
N VAL A 20 17.81 -32.33 0.78
CA VAL A 20 17.11 -33.52 1.26
C VAL A 20 16.44 -34.23 0.08
N ILE A 21 16.65 -35.53 -0.07
CA ILE A 21 16.05 -36.31 -1.17
C ILE A 21 14.63 -36.72 -0.77
N ARG A 22 13.63 -36.34 -1.57
CA ARG A 22 12.20 -36.68 -1.38
C ARG A 22 11.51 -36.75 -2.74
N GLN A 23 10.27 -37.24 -2.80
CA GLN A 23 9.49 -37.21 -4.05
C GLN A 23 9.33 -35.76 -4.56
N ALA A 24 9.54 -35.54 -5.86
CA ALA A 24 9.34 -34.24 -6.49
C ALA A 24 7.87 -33.99 -6.85
N PRO A 25 7.43 -32.73 -7.01
CA PRO A 25 6.07 -32.41 -7.45
C PRO A 25 5.76 -32.98 -8.84
N ARG A 26 4.54 -33.50 -9.04
CA ARG A 26 4.10 -34.33 -10.19
C ARG A 26 4.14 -33.70 -11.60
N GLN A 27 4.54 -32.45 -11.80
CA GLN A 27 4.22 -31.72 -13.05
C GLN A 27 5.34 -31.69 -14.11
N TRP A 28 6.43 -32.42 -13.94
CA TRP A 28 7.71 -32.04 -14.57
C TRP A 28 8.26 -32.95 -15.65
N SER A 29 7.63 -34.10 -15.88
CA SER A 29 7.95 -34.95 -17.02
C SER A 29 6.77 -35.85 -17.36
N ALA A 30 6.80 -36.44 -18.55
CA ALA A 30 5.89 -37.53 -18.92
C ALA A 30 6.16 -38.82 -18.11
N SER A 31 7.17 -38.83 -17.23
CA SER A 31 7.61 -39.95 -16.40
C SER A 31 6.95 -39.94 -15.01
N PRO A 32 6.87 -41.09 -14.31
CA PRO A 32 6.33 -41.19 -12.95
C PRO A 32 7.12 -40.33 -11.96
N VAL A 33 6.51 -40.03 -10.79
CA VAL A 33 7.10 -39.20 -9.72
C VAL A 33 8.55 -39.62 -9.42
N GLU A 34 9.50 -38.79 -9.83
CA GLU A 34 10.92 -39.02 -9.58
C GLU A 34 11.35 -38.40 -8.24
N PRO A 35 12.38 -38.96 -7.58
CA PRO A 35 13.01 -38.28 -6.46
C PRO A 35 13.63 -36.95 -6.92
N GLY A 36 13.49 -35.92 -6.10
CA GLY A 36 14.15 -34.63 -6.25
C GLY A 36 15.02 -34.30 -5.05
N ALA A 37 16.00 -33.44 -5.26
CA ALA A 37 16.83 -32.84 -4.23
C ALA A 37 16.17 -31.53 -3.79
N TRP A 38 15.71 -31.48 -2.54
CA TRP A 38 15.02 -30.35 -1.94
C TRP A 38 15.99 -29.51 -1.12
N VAL A 39 16.17 -28.26 -1.50
CA VAL A 39 16.99 -27.29 -0.76
C VAL A 39 16.06 -26.23 -0.17
N ARG A 40 16.13 -26.01 1.14
CA ARG A 40 15.34 -24.96 1.79
C ARG A 40 15.86 -23.59 1.38
N MET A 41 14.96 -22.71 0.96
CA MET A 41 15.26 -21.33 0.55
C MET A 41 14.88 -20.34 1.67
N PRO A 42 15.41 -19.11 1.68
CA PRO A 42 14.88 -18.03 2.49
C PRO A 42 13.42 -17.73 2.13
N GLY A 43 12.61 -17.41 3.13
CA GLY A 43 11.15 -17.28 3.02
C GLY A 43 10.41 -18.35 3.84
N ASP A 44 9.09 -18.18 3.99
CA ASP A 44 8.27 -19.17 4.68
C ASP A 44 7.95 -20.31 3.71
N GLU A 45 8.43 -21.51 4.04
CA GLU A 45 8.15 -22.72 3.27
C GLU A 45 8.50 -22.57 1.77
N ALA A 46 9.65 -21.96 1.50
CA ALA A 46 10.24 -21.86 0.17
C ALA A 46 11.30 -22.95 -0.04
N TYR A 47 11.30 -23.55 -1.23
CA TYR A 47 12.20 -24.65 -1.58
C TYR A 47 12.67 -24.53 -3.02
N ALA A 48 13.95 -24.82 -3.26
CA ALA A 48 14.42 -25.22 -4.58
C ALA A 48 14.31 -26.73 -4.69
N VAL A 49 13.71 -27.23 -5.77
CA VAL A 49 13.66 -28.67 -6.07
C VAL A 49 14.43 -28.90 -7.35
N VAL A 50 15.43 -29.77 -7.28
CA VAL A 50 16.22 -30.20 -8.44
C VAL A 50 15.88 -31.65 -8.77
N THR A 51 15.50 -31.91 -10.02
CA THR A 51 15.23 -33.24 -10.56
C THR A 51 16.08 -33.50 -11.80
N VAL A 52 16.18 -34.77 -12.18
CA VAL A 52 16.62 -35.14 -13.52
C VAL A 52 15.40 -35.05 -14.45
N ALA A 53 15.60 -34.59 -15.68
CA ALA A 53 14.52 -34.49 -16.65
C ALA A 53 15.05 -34.63 -18.08
N ASP A 54 14.18 -35.08 -18.99
CA ASP A 54 14.41 -34.96 -20.42
C ASP A 54 14.23 -33.50 -20.83
N ILE A 55 15.31 -32.89 -21.33
CA ILE A 55 15.35 -31.50 -21.76
C ILE A 55 15.91 -31.38 -23.18
N ARG A 56 15.66 -30.25 -23.84
CA ARG A 56 16.20 -29.95 -25.17
C ARG A 56 16.66 -28.50 -25.24
N PRO A 57 17.53 -28.14 -26.20
CA PRO A 57 17.88 -26.74 -26.44
C PRO A 57 16.62 -25.91 -26.73
N GLY A 58 16.51 -24.75 -26.09
CA GLY A 58 15.45 -23.77 -26.33
C GLY A 58 15.71 -22.92 -27.58
N GLU A 59 14.84 -21.93 -27.81
CA GLU A 59 14.95 -21.04 -28.97
C GLU A 59 16.18 -20.12 -28.95
N ARG A 60 16.76 -19.86 -27.77
CA ARG A 60 17.96 -19.02 -27.61
C ARG A 60 19.16 -19.87 -27.25
N VAL A 61 20.33 -19.42 -27.71
CA VAL A 61 21.60 -20.08 -27.39
C VAL A 61 21.82 -20.07 -25.88
N GLY A 62 21.93 -21.26 -25.29
CA GLY A 62 22.14 -21.45 -23.85
C GLY A 62 20.86 -21.73 -23.06
N ASP A 63 19.68 -21.54 -23.65
CA ASP A 63 18.41 -21.87 -23.01
C ASP A 63 18.12 -23.37 -23.15
N TRP A 64 17.50 -23.96 -22.13
CA TRP A 64 17.03 -25.35 -22.12
C TRP A 64 15.57 -25.40 -21.71
N GLU A 65 14.81 -26.30 -22.34
CA GLU A 65 13.37 -26.45 -22.11
C GLU A 65 13.02 -27.91 -21.79
N PRO A 66 12.05 -28.17 -20.91
CA PRO A 66 11.60 -29.52 -20.60
C PRO A 66 10.80 -30.12 -21.75
N VAL A 67 10.99 -31.41 -21.99
CA VAL A 67 10.23 -32.17 -23.00
C VAL A 67 8.86 -32.54 -22.43
N GLN A 68 7.79 -32.01 -23.03
CA GLN A 68 6.41 -32.22 -22.53
C GLN A 68 5.77 -33.52 -23.02
N THR A 69 6.23 -34.08 -24.14
CA THR A 69 5.68 -35.29 -24.74
C THR A 69 6.81 -36.18 -25.24
N LEU A 70 6.84 -37.42 -24.77
CA LEU A 70 7.76 -38.44 -25.26
C LEU A 70 7.11 -39.29 -26.36
N PRO A 71 7.90 -39.80 -27.32
CA PRO A 71 9.34 -39.60 -27.49
C PRO A 71 9.68 -38.30 -28.26
N ASP A 72 10.71 -37.56 -27.81
CA ASP A 72 11.32 -36.43 -28.56
C ASP A 72 12.76 -36.82 -28.93
N PRO A 73 13.12 -36.91 -30.23
CA PRO A 73 14.45 -37.34 -30.65
C PRO A 73 15.56 -36.32 -30.35
N THR A 74 15.21 -35.09 -29.96
CA THR A 74 16.14 -34.04 -29.55
C THR A 74 16.36 -33.97 -28.04
N ALA A 75 15.63 -34.81 -27.28
CA ALA A 75 15.75 -34.89 -25.84
C ALA A 75 17.12 -35.41 -25.41
N VAL A 76 17.69 -34.76 -24.41
CA VAL A 76 18.86 -35.21 -23.67
C VAL A 76 18.54 -35.21 -22.18
N LEU A 77 19.18 -36.11 -21.43
CA LEU A 77 19.05 -36.13 -19.99
C LEU A 77 19.78 -34.93 -19.40
N GLY A 78 19.06 -34.10 -18.65
CA GLY A 78 19.60 -32.95 -17.93
C GLY A 78 18.97 -32.77 -16.57
N PHE A 79 19.05 -31.55 -16.06
CA PHE A 79 18.55 -31.16 -14.76
C PHE A 79 17.47 -30.10 -14.91
N ALA A 80 16.40 -30.24 -14.14
CA ALA A 80 15.37 -29.23 -13.95
C ALA A 80 15.43 -28.74 -12.51
N ALA A 81 15.43 -27.43 -12.31
CA ALA A 81 15.41 -26.79 -11.01
C ALA A 81 14.22 -25.83 -10.93
N ALA A 82 13.55 -25.78 -9.78
CA ALA A 82 12.53 -24.76 -9.54
C ALA A 82 12.43 -24.29 -8.13
N PHE A 83 12.02 -23.04 -8.04
CA PHE A 83 11.64 -22.37 -6.84
C PHE A 83 10.14 -22.54 -6.56
N TYR A 84 9.83 -23.16 -5.43
CA TYR A 84 8.49 -23.23 -4.87
C TYR A 84 8.39 -22.33 -3.65
N GLU A 85 7.25 -21.66 -3.52
CA GLU A 85 6.93 -20.82 -2.37
C GLU A 85 5.47 -21.07 -1.99
N ARG A 86 5.20 -21.29 -0.71
CA ARG A 86 3.81 -21.45 -0.25
C ARG A 86 3.05 -20.15 -0.46
N ARG A 87 1.87 -20.25 -1.07
CA ARG A 87 0.96 -19.10 -1.20
C ARG A 87 0.13 -18.93 0.08
N PRO A 88 0.07 -17.73 0.66
CA PRO A 88 -0.84 -17.41 1.76
C PRO A 88 -2.32 -17.61 1.37
N ASP A 89 -2.69 -17.31 0.12
CA ASP A 89 -4.08 -17.38 -0.36
C ASP A 89 -4.61 -18.81 -0.64
N ALA A 90 -3.85 -19.86 -0.32
CA ALA A 90 -4.25 -21.25 -0.56
C ALA A 90 -5.16 -21.85 0.55
N ASP A 91 -5.77 -21.00 1.38
CA ASP A 91 -6.66 -21.35 2.50
C ASP A 91 -8.00 -22.01 2.11
N THR A 92 -8.18 -22.49 0.87
CA THR A 92 -9.39 -23.24 0.48
C THR A 92 -9.23 -24.75 0.39
N GLN A 93 -8.05 -25.33 0.65
CA GLN A 93 -7.95 -26.78 0.91
C GLN A 93 -6.92 -27.12 2.00
N PRO A 94 -7.28 -27.91 3.03
CA PRO A 94 -6.31 -28.53 3.92
C PRO A 94 -5.34 -29.34 3.07
N LEU A 95 -4.04 -29.09 3.26
CA LEU A 95 -2.95 -29.83 2.64
C LEU A 95 -2.93 -31.26 3.22
N GLU A 96 -3.78 -32.14 2.71
CA GLU A 96 -3.53 -33.56 2.81
C GLU A 96 -2.25 -33.82 1.98
N HIS A 97 -1.10 -34.01 2.64
CA HIS A 97 0.18 -34.55 2.11
C HIS A 97 1.34 -33.59 1.79
N GLY A 98 1.28 -32.31 2.13
CA GLY A 98 2.50 -31.47 2.11
C GLY A 98 3.12 -31.22 0.73
N ASP A 99 2.34 -31.36 -0.35
CA ASP A 99 2.75 -30.99 -1.70
C ASP A 99 2.74 -29.45 -1.83
N PRO A 100 3.88 -28.79 -2.06
CA PRO A 100 3.89 -27.35 -2.34
C PRO A 100 3.19 -27.10 -3.67
N VAL A 101 2.29 -26.11 -3.63
CA VAL A 101 1.65 -25.38 -4.73
C VAL A 101 2.16 -25.75 -6.13
N ALA A 102 1.27 -26.32 -6.95
CA ALA A 102 1.60 -26.98 -8.21
C ALA A 102 2.33 -26.13 -9.28
N VAL A 103 2.41 -24.80 -9.15
CA VAL A 103 3.07 -23.93 -10.13
C VAL A 103 4.30 -23.27 -9.49
N PRO A 104 5.52 -23.54 -9.98
CA PRO A 104 6.74 -22.93 -9.46
C PRO A 104 6.79 -21.43 -9.73
N SER A 105 7.42 -20.68 -8.83
CA SER A 105 7.64 -19.23 -8.95
C SER A 105 8.86 -18.88 -9.79
N GLY A 106 9.74 -19.85 -10.05
CA GLY A 106 10.90 -19.76 -10.93
C GLY A 106 11.31 -21.14 -11.41
N GLN A 107 11.81 -21.24 -12.64
CA GLN A 107 12.28 -22.49 -13.25
C GLN A 107 13.60 -22.24 -13.96
N PHE A 108 14.47 -23.24 -13.97
CA PHE A 108 15.74 -23.25 -14.66
C PHE A 108 16.06 -24.67 -15.12
N HIS A 109 16.64 -24.81 -16.31
CA HIS A 109 17.01 -26.11 -16.88
C HIS A 109 18.42 -26.03 -17.44
N SER A 110 19.23 -27.07 -17.25
CA SER A 110 20.56 -27.20 -17.87
C SER A 110 21.00 -28.65 -17.91
N VAL A 111 21.91 -28.99 -18.84
CA VAL A 111 22.63 -30.28 -18.83
C VAL A 111 23.87 -30.26 -17.93
N PHE A 112 24.25 -29.09 -17.40
CA PHE A 112 25.42 -28.92 -16.55
C PHE A 112 24.98 -28.76 -15.08
N PRO A 113 25.47 -29.61 -14.15
CA PRO A 113 25.10 -29.50 -12.75
C PRO A 113 25.57 -28.18 -12.10
N GLU A 114 26.65 -27.59 -12.60
CA GLU A 114 27.21 -26.32 -12.13
C GLU A 114 26.25 -25.15 -12.37
N ASP A 115 25.59 -25.11 -13.54
CA ASP A 115 24.60 -24.08 -13.86
C ASP A 115 23.39 -24.17 -12.92
N VAL A 116 22.97 -25.41 -12.59
CA VAL A 116 21.87 -25.63 -11.65
C VAL A 116 22.24 -25.23 -10.24
N VAL A 117 23.47 -25.53 -9.80
CA VAL A 117 23.97 -25.05 -8.50
C VAL A 117 23.93 -23.53 -8.46
N ALA A 118 24.45 -22.85 -9.49
CA ALA A 118 24.44 -21.39 -9.56
C ALA A 118 23.01 -20.81 -9.49
N ALA A 119 22.05 -21.41 -10.21
CA ALA A 119 20.66 -20.99 -10.15
C ALA A 119 20.05 -21.18 -8.75
N VAL A 120 20.36 -22.28 -8.06
CA VAL A 120 19.88 -22.53 -6.69
C VAL A 120 20.56 -21.60 -5.68
N GLU A 121 21.83 -21.26 -5.86
CA GLU A 121 22.54 -20.27 -5.04
C GLU A 121 21.95 -18.87 -5.20
N ASP A 122 21.66 -18.45 -6.44
CA ASP A 122 20.97 -17.20 -6.72
C ASP A 122 19.59 -17.16 -6.02
N TRP A 123 18.87 -18.28 -6.06
CA TRP A 123 17.61 -18.42 -5.32
C TRP A 123 17.81 -18.47 -3.82
N ALA A 124 18.93 -18.98 -3.31
CA ALA A 124 19.22 -18.94 -1.87
C ALA A 124 19.56 -17.52 -1.37
N GLN A 125 19.89 -16.59 -2.27
CA GLN A 125 20.20 -15.20 -1.93
C GLN A 125 19.09 -14.21 -2.30
N TRP A 126 18.00 -14.68 -2.89
CA TRP A 126 16.99 -13.84 -3.54
C TRP A 126 16.42 -12.74 -2.65
N GLU A 127 16.13 -13.00 -1.37
CA GLU A 127 15.61 -11.97 -0.47
C GLU A 127 16.59 -10.82 -0.31
N THR A 128 17.88 -11.14 -0.17
CA THR A 128 18.94 -10.13 -0.01
C THR A 128 19.12 -9.36 -1.31
N THR A 129 19.18 -10.06 -2.44
CA THR A 129 19.36 -9.46 -3.79
C THR A 129 18.27 -8.45 -4.12
N TRP A 130 17.03 -8.71 -3.71
CA TRP A 130 15.88 -7.87 -4.03
C TRP A 130 15.42 -6.98 -2.87
N SER A 131 16.07 -7.08 -1.70
CA SER A 131 15.81 -6.20 -0.58
C SER A 131 16.26 -4.77 -0.89
N VAL A 132 15.52 -3.81 -0.34
CA VAL A 132 15.88 -2.39 -0.37
C VAL A 132 15.86 -1.86 1.05
N ILE A 133 16.73 -0.90 1.36
CA ILE A 133 16.70 -0.25 2.67
C ILE A 133 15.59 0.82 2.60
N PRO A 134 14.53 0.71 3.43
CA PRO A 134 13.50 1.75 3.49
C PRO A 134 14.14 3.09 3.85
N ALA A 135 14.02 4.07 2.95
CA ALA A 135 14.57 5.40 3.17
C ALA A 135 13.47 6.36 3.67
N GLY A 136 13.70 6.95 4.85
CA GLY A 136 12.92 8.10 5.31
C GLY A 136 13.06 9.33 4.38
N GLU A 137 12.21 10.33 4.57
CA GLU A 137 12.33 11.59 3.82
C GLU A 137 13.57 12.35 4.30
N PRO A 138 14.55 12.69 3.41
CA PRO A 138 15.73 13.44 3.83
C PRO A 138 15.34 14.79 4.47
N GLU A 139 15.89 15.09 5.64
CA GLU A 139 15.48 16.24 6.46
C GLU A 139 15.50 17.56 5.69
N GLY A 140 16.57 17.83 4.92
CA GLY A 140 16.69 19.05 4.12
C GLY A 140 15.59 19.17 3.06
N ARG A 141 15.22 18.05 2.40
CA ARG A 141 14.13 18.01 1.42
C ARG A 141 12.78 18.25 2.10
N ARG A 142 12.54 17.59 3.24
CA ARG A 142 11.33 17.74 4.06
C ARG A 142 11.17 19.19 4.51
N ARG A 143 12.21 19.79 5.11
CA ARG A 143 12.20 21.17 5.58
C ARG A 143 11.91 22.17 4.46
N ALA A 144 12.58 22.03 3.31
CA ALA A 144 12.33 22.91 2.16
C ALA A 144 10.89 22.80 1.62
N ARG A 145 10.32 21.59 1.59
CA ARG A 145 8.93 21.35 1.20
C ARG A 145 7.95 21.98 2.20
N LEU A 146 8.18 21.78 3.50
CA LEU A 146 7.34 22.32 4.57
C LEU A 146 7.43 23.85 4.70
N GLN A 147 8.59 24.45 4.40
CA GLN A 147 8.73 25.91 4.32
C GLN A 147 7.85 26.52 3.22
N ARG A 148 7.83 25.92 2.02
CA ARG A 148 6.94 26.36 0.92
C ARG A 148 5.48 26.23 1.31
N LEU A 149 5.14 25.13 1.98
CA LEU A 149 3.78 24.89 2.47
C LEU A 149 3.35 25.90 3.53
N ALA A 150 4.21 26.21 4.50
CA ALA A 150 3.95 27.24 5.50
C ALA A 150 3.70 28.60 4.85
N ALA A 151 4.57 29.02 3.91
CA ALA A 151 4.40 30.27 3.17
C ALA A 151 3.07 30.30 2.40
N SER A 152 2.69 29.19 1.74
CA SER A 152 1.41 29.07 1.02
C SER A 152 0.19 29.15 1.95
N LYS A 153 0.26 28.56 3.15
CA LYS A 153 -0.81 28.61 4.14
C LYS A 153 -0.97 30.01 4.73
N LEU A 154 0.13 30.65 5.12
CA LEU A 154 0.12 32.00 5.70
C LEU A 154 -0.32 33.07 4.70
N ALA A 155 -0.05 32.91 3.41
CA ALA A 155 -0.59 33.77 2.36
C ALA A 155 -2.07 33.47 2.02
N GLY A 156 -2.60 32.36 2.54
CA GLY A 156 -3.89 31.77 2.17
C GLY A 156 -5.11 32.60 2.55
N ASP A 157 -4.98 33.56 3.46
CA ASP A 157 -6.08 34.44 3.89
C ASP A 157 -6.66 35.27 2.74
N THR A 158 -5.88 35.46 1.67
CA THR A 158 -6.28 36.19 0.45
C THR A 158 -7.01 35.34 -0.59
N VAL A 159 -7.11 34.02 -0.38
CA VAL A 159 -7.74 33.09 -1.34
C VAL A 159 -9.26 33.30 -1.34
N PRO A 160 -9.88 33.77 -2.44
CA PRO A 160 -11.33 33.94 -2.48
C PRO A 160 -12.01 32.56 -2.38
N VAL A 161 -13.15 32.53 -1.68
CA VAL A 161 -14.00 31.34 -1.55
C VAL A 161 -15.41 31.77 -1.94
N ASP A 162 -15.81 31.38 -3.14
CA ASP A 162 -17.13 31.71 -3.67
C ASP A 162 -18.10 30.55 -3.46
N VAL A 163 -19.38 30.85 -3.25
CA VAL A 163 -20.45 29.85 -3.25
C VAL A 163 -21.24 30.00 -4.53
N ALA A 164 -21.33 28.92 -5.31
CA ALA A 164 -22.12 28.91 -6.53
C ALA A 164 -22.73 27.51 -6.75
N LEU A 165 -23.91 27.34 -6.18
CA LEU A 165 -24.74 26.14 -6.23
C LEU A 165 -25.35 25.98 -7.62
N ASP A 166 -25.32 24.76 -8.16
CA ASP A 166 -25.89 24.45 -9.49
C ASP A 166 -27.43 24.43 -9.40
N PRO A 167 -28.16 25.31 -10.11
CA PRO A 167 -29.62 25.33 -10.09
C PRO A 167 -30.27 24.01 -10.50
N ALA A 168 -29.65 23.26 -11.41
CA ALA A 168 -30.18 21.98 -11.87
C ALA A 168 -30.09 20.91 -10.77
N LEU A 169 -29.05 20.96 -9.92
CA LEU A 169 -28.93 20.06 -8.76
C LEU A 169 -29.80 20.53 -7.59
N LEU A 170 -29.95 21.84 -7.39
CA LEU A 170 -30.88 22.40 -6.40
C LEU A 170 -32.33 21.98 -6.66
N ALA A 171 -32.77 21.99 -7.92
CA ALA A 171 -34.12 21.57 -8.31
C ALA A 171 -34.42 20.08 -8.02
N GLN A 172 -33.42 19.29 -7.67
CA GLN A 172 -33.56 17.86 -7.33
C GLN A 172 -33.67 17.64 -5.82
N LEU A 173 -33.55 18.69 -5.01
CA LEU A 173 -33.66 18.64 -3.57
C LEU A 173 -35.13 18.76 -3.14
N THR A 174 -35.48 18.06 -2.08
CA THR A 174 -36.71 18.37 -1.33
C THR A 174 -36.56 19.72 -0.62
N GLU A 175 -37.67 20.36 -0.26
CA GLU A 175 -37.68 21.63 0.49
C GLU A 175 -36.80 21.57 1.73
N ARG A 176 -36.96 20.53 2.56
CA ARG A 176 -36.13 20.30 3.75
C ARG A 176 -34.63 20.17 3.42
N GLN A 177 -34.28 19.48 2.34
CA GLN A 177 -32.87 19.34 1.94
C GLN A 177 -32.27 20.67 1.46
N ALA A 178 -33.08 21.53 0.83
CA ALA A 178 -32.66 22.86 0.43
C ALA A 178 -32.45 23.77 1.65
N GLU A 179 -33.38 23.76 2.61
CA GLU A 179 -33.25 24.50 3.88
C GLU A 179 -32.00 24.06 4.67
N ASP A 180 -31.79 22.75 4.84
CA ASP A 180 -30.61 22.19 5.51
C ASP A 180 -29.31 22.58 4.77
N LEU A 181 -29.34 22.66 3.44
CA LEU A 181 -28.19 23.08 2.62
C LEU A 181 -27.90 24.56 2.81
N ASP A 182 -28.92 25.41 2.81
CA ASP A 182 -28.77 26.85 3.01
C ASP A 182 -28.17 27.16 4.39
N GLU A 183 -28.63 26.48 5.45
CA GLU A 183 -28.02 26.59 6.78
C GLU A 183 -26.55 26.14 6.77
N THR A 184 -26.25 25.04 6.08
CA THR A 184 -24.87 24.52 5.95
C THR A 184 -23.96 25.52 5.24
N VAL A 185 -24.45 26.14 4.16
CA VAL A 185 -23.73 27.14 3.37
C VAL A 185 -23.50 28.41 4.17
N ALA A 186 -24.50 28.86 4.94
CA ALA A 186 -24.36 30.00 5.84
C ALA A 186 -23.35 29.73 6.97
N GLY A 187 -23.23 28.48 7.41
CA GLY A 187 -22.32 28.04 8.47
C GLY A 187 -20.90 27.67 8.03
N LEU A 188 -20.50 27.95 6.78
CA LEU A 188 -19.17 27.58 6.30
C LEU A 188 -18.06 28.33 7.06
N PHE A 189 -17.15 27.57 7.65
CA PHE A 189 -15.91 28.08 8.25
C PHE A 189 -14.86 28.35 7.17
N VAL A 190 -15.02 29.48 6.47
CA VAL A 190 -14.15 29.91 5.36
C VAL A 190 -12.64 29.93 5.71
N PRO A 191 -12.21 30.42 6.89
CA PRO A 191 -10.78 30.36 7.27
C PRO A 191 -10.23 28.93 7.26
N GLY A 192 -11.01 27.97 7.80
CA GLY A 192 -10.62 26.57 7.78
C GLY A 192 -10.53 26.00 6.36
N ILE A 193 -11.53 26.29 5.53
CA ILE A 193 -11.54 25.85 4.13
C ILE A 193 -10.26 26.29 3.41
N ARG A 194 -9.86 27.55 3.52
CA ARG A 194 -8.63 28.09 2.91
C ARG A 194 -7.37 27.39 3.44
N TRP A 195 -7.34 27.17 4.75
CA TRP A 195 -6.18 26.64 5.45
C TRP A 195 -5.92 25.17 5.10
N TRP A 196 -6.93 24.31 5.20
CA TRP A 196 -6.77 22.87 5.01
C TRP A 196 -6.92 22.41 3.56
N PHE A 197 -7.39 23.26 2.63
CA PHE A 197 -7.59 22.82 1.24
C PHE A 197 -6.31 22.21 0.66
N PRO A 198 -6.39 21.04 -0.01
CA PRO A 198 -5.20 20.36 -0.51
C PRO A 198 -4.30 21.24 -1.37
N ARG A 199 -3.00 21.18 -1.11
CA ARG A 199 -1.97 21.82 -1.93
C ARG A 199 -1.39 20.82 -2.94
N ASP A 200 -0.80 21.33 -4.01
CA ASP A 200 -0.09 20.48 -4.97
C ASP A 200 1.14 19.80 -4.33
N ARG A 201 1.80 18.91 -5.09
CA ARG A 201 2.98 18.17 -4.61
C ARG A 201 4.14 19.08 -4.17
N THR A 202 4.21 20.32 -4.66
CA THR A 202 5.26 21.27 -4.29
C THR A 202 4.95 21.99 -2.98
N GLY A 203 3.68 21.94 -2.54
CA GLY A 203 3.14 22.62 -1.37
C GLY A 203 2.80 24.09 -1.60
N GLY A 204 3.13 24.65 -2.78
CA GLY A 204 3.06 26.09 -3.01
C GLY A 204 1.68 26.60 -3.46
N ARG A 205 0.89 25.76 -4.15
CA ARG A 205 -0.37 26.17 -4.78
C ARG A 205 -1.52 25.25 -4.38
N LEU A 206 -2.75 25.75 -4.50
CA LEU A 206 -3.97 24.93 -4.38
C LEU A 206 -3.97 23.82 -5.43
N ALA A 207 -4.43 22.62 -5.07
CA ALA A 207 -4.48 21.50 -5.99
C ALA A 207 -5.58 21.69 -7.07
N GLY A 208 -5.18 21.88 -8.33
CA GLY A 208 -6.04 22.31 -9.44
C GLY A 208 -7.08 21.30 -9.98
N ARG A 209 -7.27 20.14 -9.34
CA ARG A 209 -8.23 19.09 -9.75
C ARG A 209 -8.84 18.33 -8.58
N VAL A 210 -8.68 18.86 -7.37
CA VAL A 210 -9.20 18.24 -6.16
C VAL A 210 -10.59 18.78 -5.88
N GLN A 211 -11.52 17.87 -5.59
CA GLN A 211 -12.81 18.18 -4.97
C GLN A 211 -12.81 17.61 -3.56
N VAL A 212 -13.12 18.46 -2.60
CA VAL A 212 -13.26 18.13 -1.20
C VAL A 212 -14.74 18.04 -0.89
N LEU A 213 -15.18 16.90 -0.37
CA LEU A 213 -16.58 16.63 -0.04
C LEU A 213 -16.86 17.11 1.38
N LEU A 214 -17.82 18.03 1.54
CA LEU A 214 -18.17 18.64 2.83
C LEU A 214 -19.39 17.95 3.46
N ARG A 215 -20.47 17.75 2.69
CA ARG A 215 -21.72 17.15 3.17
C ARG A 215 -22.44 16.42 2.04
N GLU A 216 -22.95 15.22 2.32
CA GLU A 216 -23.87 14.52 1.42
C GLU A 216 -25.27 15.11 1.60
N VAL A 217 -25.82 15.71 0.55
CA VAL A 217 -27.14 16.35 0.55
C VAL A 217 -28.20 15.33 0.13
N VAL A 218 -27.89 14.55 -0.91
CA VAL A 218 -28.72 13.44 -1.36
C VAL A 218 -27.85 12.18 -1.40
N PRO A 219 -28.18 11.15 -0.60
CA PRO A 219 -27.39 9.93 -0.57
C PRO A 219 -27.44 9.20 -1.91
N ALA A 220 -26.36 8.48 -2.22
CA ALA A 220 -26.36 7.56 -3.36
C ALA A 220 -27.42 6.45 -3.18
N ALA A 221 -28.16 6.14 -4.24
CA ALA A 221 -29.15 5.05 -4.21
C ALA A 221 -28.52 3.66 -4.04
N THR A 222 -27.24 3.51 -4.37
CA THR A 222 -26.47 2.27 -4.18
C THR A 222 -25.09 2.58 -3.59
N PRO A 223 -24.42 1.64 -2.91
CA PRO A 223 -23.10 1.87 -2.31
C PRO A 223 -21.99 2.29 -3.29
N ALA A 224 -22.12 1.92 -4.56
CA ALA A 224 -21.19 2.32 -5.63
C ALA A 224 -21.71 3.50 -6.48
N GLY A 225 -22.90 4.02 -6.15
CA GLY A 225 -23.56 5.10 -6.86
C GLY A 225 -22.99 6.48 -6.53
N LYS A 226 -23.52 7.49 -7.21
CA LYS A 226 -23.20 8.89 -6.96
C LYS A 226 -24.32 9.56 -6.17
N GLY A 227 -23.98 10.19 -5.05
CA GLY A 227 -24.86 11.11 -4.32
C GLY A 227 -24.74 12.54 -4.86
N ILE A 228 -25.57 13.45 -4.36
CA ILE A 228 -25.39 14.90 -4.52
C ILE A 228 -24.67 15.41 -3.27
N TRP A 229 -23.52 16.05 -3.48
CA TRP A 229 -22.63 16.52 -2.43
C TRP A 229 -22.43 18.02 -2.50
N LEU A 230 -22.39 18.69 -1.35
CA LEU A 230 -21.71 19.98 -1.22
C LEU A 230 -20.21 19.72 -1.26
N VAL A 231 -19.52 20.34 -2.20
CA VAL A 231 -18.09 20.19 -2.44
C VAL A 231 -17.38 21.53 -2.50
N VAL A 232 -16.08 21.55 -2.20
CA VAL A 232 -15.18 22.66 -2.49
C VAL A 232 -14.12 22.20 -3.49
N GLY A 233 -13.91 22.98 -4.54
CA GLY A 233 -12.85 22.75 -5.53
C GLY A 233 -12.15 24.06 -5.90
N THR A 234 -11.13 23.96 -6.75
CA THR A 234 -10.47 25.16 -7.30
C THR A 234 -11.33 25.80 -8.40
N ALA A 235 -11.41 27.12 -8.39
CA ALA A 235 -12.19 27.89 -9.38
C ALA A 235 -11.33 28.23 -10.62
N PRO A 236 -11.95 28.33 -11.82
CA PRO A 236 -11.30 28.94 -12.98
C PRO A 236 -10.89 30.38 -12.66
N GLY A 237 -9.60 30.72 -12.85
CA GLY A 237 -9.06 32.04 -12.50
C GLY A 237 -8.36 32.12 -11.13
N GLY A 238 -8.35 31.03 -10.35
CA GLY A 238 -7.76 30.97 -9.02
C GLY A 238 -8.82 31.05 -7.92
N GLY A 239 -8.44 30.70 -6.68
CA GLY A 239 -9.37 30.63 -5.56
C GLY A 239 -10.06 29.28 -5.39
N LEU A 240 -11.05 29.26 -4.49
CA LEU A 240 -11.88 28.11 -4.18
C LEU A 240 -13.35 28.41 -4.48
N ARG A 241 -14.09 27.37 -4.84
CA ARG A 241 -15.54 27.45 -5.07
C ARG A 241 -16.23 26.32 -4.33
N ALA A 242 -17.18 26.67 -3.48
CA ALA A 242 -18.17 25.77 -2.92
C ALA A 242 -19.35 25.62 -3.89
N GLY A 243 -19.82 24.39 -4.12
CA GLY A 243 -20.90 24.10 -5.05
C GLY A 243 -21.47 22.70 -4.87
N LEU A 244 -22.54 22.38 -5.60
CA LEU A 244 -23.09 21.03 -5.64
C LEU A 244 -22.43 20.20 -6.75
N ALA A 245 -22.17 18.92 -6.49
CA ALA A 245 -21.66 17.98 -7.47
C ALA A 245 -22.20 16.57 -7.26
N ARG A 246 -22.32 15.80 -8.36
CA ARG A 246 -22.62 14.37 -8.32
C ARG A 246 -21.34 13.54 -8.22
N VAL A 247 -21.06 12.99 -7.05
CA VAL A 247 -19.79 12.31 -6.74
C VAL A 247 -20.04 10.96 -6.07
N ALA A 248 -19.19 9.97 -6.36
CA ALA A 248 -19.16 8.70 -5.64
C ALA A 248 -18.36 8.89 -4.35
N GLY A 249 -19.04 9.06 -3.22
CA GLY A 249 -18.38 9.35 -1.94
C GLY A 249 -17.47 8.22 -1.47
N THR A 250 -17.78 6.96 -1.78
CA THR A 250 -17.06 5.76 -1.31
C THR A 250 -15.64 5.60 -1.87
N SER A 251 -15.33 6.28 -2.98
CA SER A 251 -14.00 6.28 -3.62
C SER A 251 -13.28 7.63 -3.52
N ALA A 252 -13.82 8.59 -2.77
CA ALA A 252 -13.24 9.91 -2.62
C ALA A 252 -12.25 9.98 -1.44
N TYR A 253 -11.02 10.41 -1.72
CA TYR A 253 -9.97 10.60 -0.70
C TYR A 253 -10.18 11.83 0.19
N HIS A 254 -10.79 12.89 -0.33
CA HIS A 254 -10.96 14.16 0.39
C HIS A 254 -12.40 14.30 0.91
N ARG A 255 -12.68 13.64 2.04
CA ARG A 255 -14.00 13.54 2.69
C ARG A 255 -14.00 14.31 4.01
N TRP A 256 -14.17 15.62 3.96
CA TRP A 256 -14.19 16.49 5.13
C TRP A 256 -15.53 16.44 5.90
N ASP A 257 -16.55 15.78 5.37
CA ASP A 257 -17.72 15.35 6.15
C ASP A 257 -17.31 14.49 7.38
N ARG A 258 -16.14 13.85 7.34
CA ARG A 258 -15.54 13.09 8.45
C ARG A 258 -14.71 13.94 9.41
N MET A 259 -14.47 15.21 9.08
CA MET A 259 -13.72 16.15 9.90
C MET A 259 -14.35 17.56 9.83
N PRO A 260 -15.54 17.77 10.42
CA PRO A 260 -16.26 19.05 10.38
C PRO A 260 -15.44 20.24 10.91
N GLN A 261 -14.41 19.98 11.71
CA GLN A 261 -13.46 20.97 12.22
C GLN A 261 -12.78 21.78 11.13
N TYR A 262 -12.65 21.24 9.91
CA TYR A 262 -12.02 21.95 8.82
C TYR A 262 -12.93 22.98 8.14
N TRP A 263 -14.25 22.88 8.27
CA TRP A 263 -15.16 23.60 7.38
C TRP A 263 -16.50 24.04 7.98
N GLN A 264 -16.88 23.59 9.18
CA GLN A 264 -18.14 23.97 9.81
C GLN A 264 -18.01 24.24 11.31
N SER A 265 -17.37 23.35 12.06
CA SER A 265 -17.34 23.39 13.52
C SER A 265 -15.91 23.37 14.03
N PRO A 266 -15.20 24.51 14.02
CA PRO A 266 -13.75 24.54 14.26
C PRO A 266 -13.37 23.94 15.62
N ALA A 267 -12.23 23.24 15.65
CA ALA A 267 -11.72 22.60 16.85
C ALA A 267 -11.42 23.62 17.96
N GLY A 268 -11.54 23.20 19.23
CA GLY A 268 -11.22 24.04 20.38
C GLY A 268 -9.71 24.15 20.69
N SER A 269 -8.91 23.24 20.13
CA SER A 269 -7.46 23.17 20.32
C SER A 269 -6.77 22.45 19.15
N VAL A 270 -5.43 22.58 19.05
CA VAL A 270 -4.66 21.82 18.06
C VAL A 270 -4.54 20.35 18.45
N GLU A 271 -4.50 20.03 19.74
CA GLU A 271 -4.42 18.68 20.26
C GLU A 271 -5.67 17.88 19.88
N GLU A 272 -6.86 18.48 20.04
CA GLU A 272 -8.13 17.90 19.59
C GLU A 272 -8.11 17.65 18.07
N LEU A 273 -7.63 18.61 17.29
CA LEU A 273 -7.55 18.48 15.83
C LEU A 273 -6.63 17.33 15.41
N TRP A 274 -5.48 17.21 16.06
CA TRP A 274 -4.47 16.20 15.77
C TRP A 274 -4.77 14.82 16.38
N GLY A 275 -5.86 14.70 17.15
CA GLY A 275 -6.22 13.48 17.84
C GLY A 275 -5.23 13.07 18.93
N ILE A 276 -4.60 14.05 19.59
CA ILE A 276 -3.74 13.82 20.76
C ILE A 276 -4.64 13.77 21.99
N ASP A 277 -4.67 12.62 22.66
CA ASP A 277 -5.55 12.36 23.80
C ASP A 277 -4.84 11.58 24.92
N GLY A 278 -5.60 11.15 25.92
CA GLY A 278 -5.05 10.37 27.05
C GLY A 278 -4.57 8.97 26.66
N ARG A 279 -5.04 8.39 25.54
CA ARG A 279 -4.57 7.09 25.04
C ARG A 279 -3.26 7.24 24.27
N HIS A 280 -3.13 8.32 23.51
CA HIS A 280 -1.93 8.64 22.75
C HIS A 280 -1.41 10.02 23.18
N PRO A 281 -0.66 10.09 24.30
CA PRO A 281 -0.11 11.35 24.77
C PRO A 281 0.94 11.88 23.78
N ALA A 282 1.17 13.19 23.81
CA ALA A 282 2.05 13.89 22.87
C ALA A 282 3.45 13.26 22.73
N ALA A 283 4.01 12.67 23.80
CA ALA A 283 5.30 11.99 23.75
C ALA A 283 5.29 10.72 22.87
N VAL A 284 4.22 9.92 22.93
CA VAL A 284 4.05 8.72 22.08
C VAL A 284 3.87 9.14 20.64
N VAL A 285 3.04 10.16 20.40
CA VAL A 285 2.80 10.72 19.06
C VAL A 285 4.10 11.24 18.45
N ALA A 286 4.91 11.97 19.22
CA ALA A 286 6.21 12.47 18.76
C ALA A 286 7.19 11.33 18.41
N ALA A 287 7.26 10.28 19.23
CA ALA A 287 8.11 9.11 18.97
C ALA A 287 7.65 8.34 17.72
N ALA A 288 6.33 8.17 17.54
CA ALA A 288 5.78 7.54 16.35
C ALA A 288 6.09 8.37 15.09
N VAL A 289 5.97 9.70 15.16
CA VAL A 289 6.32 10.59 14.03
C VAL A 289 7.80 10.47 13.66
N ASP A 290 8.70 10.48 14.65
CA ASP A 290 10.14 10.29 14.43
C ASP A 290 10.43 8.96 13.70
N ALA A 291 9.82 7.88 14.17
CA ALA A 291 9.93 6.57 13.55
C ALA A 291 9.41 6.58 12.09
N LEU A 292 8.26 7.20 11.83
CA LEU A 292 7.72 7.31 10.46
C LEU A 292 8.63 8.12 9.52
N VAL A 293 9.17 9.26 9.96
CA VAL A 293 10.03 10.11 9.11
C VAL A 293 11.41 9.51 8.88
N THR A 294 11.88 8.64 9.78
CA THR A 294 13.16 7.91 9.67
C THR A 294 13.04 6.56 8.95
N GLY A 295 11.84 6.20 8.46
CA GLY A 295 11.63 4.94 7.73
C GLY A 295 11.37 3.72 8.61
N ARG A 296 11.27 3.89 9.93
CA ARG A 296 10.96 2.84 10.91
C ARG A 296 9.45 2.70 11.09
N ALA A 297 8.73 2.42 10.00
CA ALA A 297 7.27 2.42 10.00
C ALA A 297 6.65 1.40 10.96
N LEU A 298 7.27 0.22 11.13
CA LEU A 298 6.79 -0.82 12.04
C LEU A 298 6.84 -0.39 13.51
N ASP A 299 7.94 0.23 13.94
CA ASP A 299 8.06 0.78 15.30
C ASP A 299 6.95 1.79 15.59
N ALA A 300 6.62 2.66 14.63
CA ALA A 300 5.55 3.64 14.77
C ALA A 300 4.16 3.00 14.88
N LEU A 301 3.91 1.93 14.12
CA LEU A 301 2.66 1.16 14.17
C LEU A 301 2.53 0.46 15.51
N GLU A 302 3.60 -0.17 16.01
CA GLU A 302 3.63 -0.83 17.33
C GLU A 302 3.34 0.17 18.46
N LEU A 303 4.00 1.34 18.45
CA LEU A 303 3.76 2.41 19.43
C LEU A 303 2.29 2.88 19.48
N CYS A 304 1.56 2.75 18.37
CA CYS A 304 0.16 3.15 18.25
C CYS A 304 -0.82 1.96 18.34
N GLY A 305 -0.34 0.76 18.68
CA GLY A 305 -1.17 -0.44 18.78
C GLY A 305 -1.78 -0.88 17.45
N VAL A 306 -1.14 -0.59 16.32
CA VAL A 306 -1.57 -1.04 14.99
C VAL A 306 -0.86 -2.34 14.63
N THR A 307 -1.64 -3.37 14.32
CA THR A 307 -1.10 -4.67 13.91
C THR A 307 -0.87 -4.71 12.38
N THR A 308 0.03 -5.58 11.95
CA THR A 308 0.33 -5.81 10.53
C THR A 308 0.35 -7.29 10.23
N ASP A 309 -0.05 -7.68 9.02
CA ASP A 309 0.24 -9.03 8.54
C ASP A 309 1.71 -9.15 8.08
N ARG A 310 2.12 -10.39 7.76
CA ARG A 310 3.47 -10.68 7.29
C ARG A 310 3.81 -9.90 6.01
N ALA A 311 2.89 -9.86 5.05
CA ALA A 311 3.14 -9.23 3.76
C ALA A 311 3.38 -7.72 3.92
N THR A 312 2.61 -7.05 4.78
CA THR A 312 2.82 -5.64 5.16
C THR A 312 4.16 -5.44 5.85
N ALA A 313 4.48 -6.29 6.83
CA ALA A 313 5.75 -6.19 7.55
C ALA A 313 6.94 -6.27 6.61
N ARG A 314 6.94 -7.22 5.67
CA ARG A 314 8.00 -7.37 4.66
C ARG A 314 8.11 -6.14 3.77
N VAL A 315 7.00 -5.64 3.22
CA VAL A 315 6.99 -4.43 2.37
C VAL A 315 7.51 -3.20 3.14
N LEU A 316 7.16 -3.05 4.42
CA LEU A 316 7.64 -1.92 5.25
C LEU A 316 9.10 -2.07 5.67
N GLN A 317 9.63 -3.30 5.73
CA GLN A 317 11.05 -3.60 5.99
C GLN A 317 11.91 -3.54 4.71
N GLY A 318 11.28 -3.39 3.54
CA GLY A 318 11.97 -3.42 2.26
C GLY A 318 12.36 -4.80 1.77
N LEU A 319 11.71 -5.83 2.31
CA LEU A 319 11.85 -7.21 1.87
C LEU A 319 10.83 -7.52 0.77
N PRO A 320 11.18 -8.36 -0.22
CA PRO A 320 10.23 -8.77 -1.25
C PRO A 320 9.07 -9.55 -0.62
N GLU A 321 7.83 -9.30 -1.06
CA GLU A 321 6.67 -10.03 -0.52
C GLU A 321 6.72 -11.53 -0.85
N SER A 322 7.08 -11.85 -2.10
CA SER A 322 7.27 -13.21 -2.63
C SER A 322 8.28 -13.21 -3.76
N PHE A 323 8.83 -14.38 -4.10
CA PHE A 323 9.79 -14.51 -5.19
C PHE A 323 9.20 -14.02 -6.51
N ARG A 324 7.93 -14.34 -6.79
CA ARG A 324 7.26 -13.94 -8.03
C ARG A 324 7.13 -12.42 -8.17
N LEU A 325 7.00 -11.70 -7.07
CA LEU A 325 6.75 -10.26 -7.06
C LEU A 325 7.99 -9.43 -6.70
N ARG A 326 9.15 -10.08 -6.51
CA ARG A 326 10.42 -9.48 -6.06
C ARG A 326 10.87 -8.26 -6.88
N GLU A 327 10.59 -8.22 -8.18
CA GLU A 327 10.92 -7.08 -9.05
C GLU A 327 10.21 -5.78 -8.67
N TRP A 328 9.10 -5.86 -7.92
CA TRP A 328 8.32 -4.71 -7.48
C TRP A 328 8.75 -4.17 -6.11
N THR A 329 9.66 -4.85 -5.41
CA THR A 329 10.05 -4.56 -4.02
C THR A 329 10.48 -3.11 -3.83
N ASP A 330 11.38 -2.62 -4.67
CA ASP A 330 11.85 -1.23 -4.61
C ASP A 330 10.69 -0.22 -4.69
N ARG A 331 9.83 -0.39 -5.71
CA ARG A 331 8.68 0.49 -5.92
C ARG A 331 7.70 0.44 -4.76
N TRP A 332 7.32 -0.76 -4.31
CA TRP A 332 6.34 -0.92 -3.24
C TRP A 332 6.86 -0.41 -1.91
N THR A 333 8.12 -0.70 -1.58
CA THR A 333 8.76 -0.20 -0.37
C THR A 333 8.87 1.31 -0.39
N THR A 334 9.36 1.90 -1.48
CA THR A 334 9.50 3.35 -1.64
C THR A 334 8.14 4.05 -1.48
N ASN A 335 7.10 3.53 -2.14
CA ASN A 335 5.77 4.12 -2.08
C ASN A 335 5.09 3.91 -0.72
N ALA A 336 5.26 2.73 -0.09
CA ALA A 336 4.74 2.44 1.23
C ALA A 336 5.40 3.33 2.29
N THR A 337 6.73 3.46 2.26
CA THR A 337 7.48 4.32 3.20
C THR A 337 7.11 5.80 3.00
N GLY A 338 6.99 6.25 1.75
CA GLY A 338 6.54 7.61 1.44
C GLY A 338 5.10 7.89 1.88
N LEU A 339 4.21 6.89 1.81
CA LEU A 339 2.85 6.98 2.34
C LEU A 339 2.86 7.06 3.88
N MET A 340 3.59 6.16 4.53
CA MET A 340 3.69 6.06 5.98
C MET A 340 4.30 7.31 6.61
N THR A 341 5.20 8.01 5.92
CA THR A 341 5.80 9.28 6.40
C THR A 341 4.76 10.31 6.84
N ASN A 342 3.58 10.33 6.20
CA ASN A 342 2.49 11.26 6.52
C ASN A 342 1.36 10.61 7.34
N ALA A 343 1.46 9.33 7.70
CA ALA A 343 0.42 8.62 8.44
C ALA A 343 0.28 9.12 9.89
N ALA A 344 -0.95 9.04 10.41
CA ALA A 344 -1.32 9.31 11.80
C ALA A 344 -1.86 8.04 12.49
N PRO A 345 -1.03 6.99 12.70
CA PRO A 345 -1.51 5.70 13.17
C PRO A 345 -2.26 5.73 14.51
N TRP A 346 -1.95 6.69 15.39
CA TRP A 346 -2.67 6.91 16.65
C TRP A 346 -4.16 7.29 16.46
N ARG A 347 -4.55 7.76 15.28
CA ARG A 347 -5.95 8.10 14.94
C ARG A 347 -6.73 6.93 14.36
N TRP A 348 -6.04 5.87 13.94
CA TRP A 348 -6.64 4.84 13.09
C TRP A 348 -7.69 3.99 13.81
N ALA A 349 -7.60 3.83 15.13
CA ALA A 349 -8.62 3.13 15.91
C ALA A 349 -10.00 3.81 15.80
N ALA A 350 -10.04 5.14 15.80
CA ALA A 350 -11.28 5.91 15.60
C ALA A 350 -11.75 5.90 14.13
N ALA A 351 -10.83 5.66 13.20
CA ALA A 351 -11.09 5.58 11.77
C ALA A 351 -11.48 4.17 11.27
N LEU A 352 -11.54 3.18 12.17
CA LEU A 352 -11.82 1.81 11.76
C LEU A 352 -13.15 1.73 10.99
N PRO A 353 -13.20 0.99 9.87
CA PRO A 353 -14.43 0.85 9.13
C PRO A 353 -15.47 0.17 10.02
N GLY A 354 -16.67 0.74 10.14
CA GLY A 354 -17.82 0.10 10.80
C GLY A 354 -18.39 -1.12 10.05
N GLY A 355 -17.57 -1.82 9.27
CA GLY A 355 -17.96 -2.97 8.45
C GLY A 355 -16.74 -3.83 8.09
N PRO A 356 -16.97 -5.05 7.58
CA PRO A 356 -15.93 -6.10 7.52
C PRO A 356 -14.87 -5.87 6.44
N ARG A 357 -15.03 -4.87 5.57
CA ARG A 357 -14.12 -4.67 4.43
C ARG A 357 -13.06 -3.62 4.76
N PRO A 358 -11.77 -3.95 4.62
CA PRO A 358 -10.70 -2.98 4.82
C PRO A 358 -10.75 -1.90 3.73
N ARG A 359 -10.35 -0.68 4.10
CA ARG A 359 -10.34 0.50 3.23
C ARG A 359 -8.93 0.77 2.74
N ARG A 360 -8.78 1.07 1.44
CA ARG A 360 -7.47 1.38 0.87
C ARG A 360 -6.96 2.73 1.37
N LEU A 361 -5.76 2.78 1.90
CA LEU A 361 -5.05 4.03 2.18
C LEU A 361 -4.55 4.66 0.89
N GLU A 362 -3.79 3.90 0.09
CA GLU A 362 -3.33 4.31 -1.24
C GLU A 362 -2.89 3.11 -2.08
N THR A 363 -2.79 3.28 -3.40
CA THR A 363 -2.14 2.31 -4.28
C THR A 363 -0.63 2.50 -4.30
N LEU A 364 0.12 1.38 -4.26
CA LEU A 364 1.58 1.41 -4.34
C LEU A 364 2.09 1.34 -5.80
N GLY A 365 1.19 1.27 -6.77
CA GLY A 365 1.49 1.21 -8.21
C GLY A 365 2.07 -0.13 -8.67
N GLY A 366 2.06 -0.34 -10.00
CA GLY A 366 2.51 -1.62 -10.59
C GLY A 366 1.48 -2.75 -10.48
N PHE A 367 1.83 -3.89 -11.09
CA PHE A 367 1.14 -5.18 -11.16
C PHE A 367 -0.36 -5.19 -11.53
N GLY A 368 -0.67 -5.58 -12.77
CA GLY A 368 -1.99 -5.99 -13.24
C GLY A 368 -3.03 -4.87 -13.44
N ALA A 369 -3.91 -5.02 -14.44
CA ALA A 369 -4.98 -4.04 -14.68
C ALA A 369 -6.14 -4.15 -13.68
N ASN A 370 -6.37 -5.35 -13.11
CA ASN A 370 -7.61 -5.68 -12.40
C ASN A 370 -7.50 -5.67 -10.86
N ARG A 371 -6.29 -5.83 -10.30
CA ARG A 371 -6.05 -5.81 -8.86
C ARG A 371 -4.84 -4.94 -8.58
N ARG A 372 -5.05 -3.83 -7.87
CA ARG A 372 -3.98 -2.88 -7.61
C ARG A 372 -3.34 -3.19 -6.25
N PRO A 373 -2.01 -3.29 -6.17
CA PRO A 373 -1.31 -3.39 -4.89
C PRO A 373 -1.52 -2.10 -4.10
N GLY A 374 -1.79 -2.24 -2.81
CA GLY A 374 -2.07 -1.12 -1.92
C GLY A 374 -1.92 -1.50 -0.46
N LEU A 375 -1.86 -0.49 0.40
CA LEU A 375 -2.04 -0.67 1.84
C LEU A 375 -3.51 -0.45 2.20
N PHE A 376 -4.04 -1.30 3.06
CA PHE A 376 -5.44 -1.30 3.46
C PHE A 376 -5.52 -1.27 4.98
N LEU A 377 -6.38 -0.40 5.50
CA LEU A 377 -6.71 -0.33 6.91
C LEU A 377 -8.01 -1.10 7.16
N GLY A 378 -7.91 -2.17 7.94
CA GLY A 378 -9.03 -2.95 8.45
C GLY A 378 -8.97 -3.06 9.97
N ALA A 379 -9.71 -4.03 10.50
CA ALA A 379 -9.73 -4.35 11.91
C ALA A 379 -9.38 -5.83 12.12
N ALA A 380 -8.56 -6.11 13.14
CA ALA A 380 -8.34 -7.44 13.69
C ALA A 380 -8.93 -7.45 15.11
N GLY A 381 -10.18 -7.92 15.23
CA GLY A 381 -10.99 -7.63 16.41
C GLY A 381 -11.24 -6.12 16.52
N ASP A 382 -10.97 -5.54 17.70
CA ASP A 382 -11.08 -4.09 17.93
C ASP A 382 -9.78 -3.31 17.62
N THR A 383 -8.76 -4.00 17.10
CA THR A 383 -7.43 -3.41 16.87
C THR A 383 -7.27 -2.99 15.41
N PRO A 384 -6.78 -1.77 15.12
CA PRO A 384 -6.44 -1.40 13.75
C PRO A 384 -5.41 -2.37 13.15
N HIS A 385 -5.68 -2.78 11.91
CA HIS A 385 -4.85 -3.75 11.20
C HIS A 385 -4.52 -3.23 9.81
N LEU A 386 -3.22 -3.14 9.50
CA LEU A 386 -2.70 -2.71 8.21
C LEU A 386 -2.30 -3.94 7.39
N THR A 387 -2.83 -4.03 6.17
CA THR A 387 -2.63 -5.16 5.27
C THR A 387 -2.13 -4.68 3.91
N PHE A 388 -1.11 -5.34 3.37
CA PHE A 388 -0.67 -5.22 1.99
C PHE A 388 -1.42 -6.26 1.17
N ALA A 389 -2.20 -5.82 0.21
CA ALA A 389 -2.98 -6.71 -0.63
C ALA A 389 -3.12 -6.19 -2.05
N GLN A 390 -3.51 -7.08 -2.96
CA GLN A 390 -3.89 -6.71 -4.32
C GLN A 390 -5.41 -6.77 -4.46
N SER A 391 -6.06 -5.62 -4.60
CA SER A 391 -7.54 -5.56 -4.60
C SER A 391 -8.09 -4.68 -5.72
N GLY A 392 -9.26 -5.06 -6.22
CA GLY A 392 -10.10 -4.22 -7.10
C GLY A 392 -11.10 -3.33 -6.34
N SER A 393 -11.11 -3.40 -5.00
CA SER A 393 -12.05 -2.65 -4.17
C SER A 393 -11.94 -1.13 -4.42
N PRO A 394 -13.06 -0.43 -4.67
CA PRO A 394 -13.08 1.01 -4.79
C PRO A 394 -13.13 1.72 -3.43
N LEU A 395 -13.22 0.97 -2.31
CA LEU A 395 -13.32 1.54 -0.97
C LEU A 395 -11.98 2.14 -0.56
N VAL A 396 -11.96 3.47 -0.39
CA VAL A 396 -10.80 4.21 0.08
C VAL A 396 -11.03 4.74 1.49
N ALA A 397 -9.96 4.85 2.27
CA ALA A 397 -9.96 5.55 3.54
C ALA A 397 -9.80 7.06 3.24
N PRO A 398 -10.75 7.91 3.67
CA PRO A 398 -10.57 9.36 3.70
C PRO A 398 -9.22 9.77 4.27
N ARG A 399 -8.47 10.63 3.56
CA ARG A 399 -7.15 11.11 4.03
C ARG A 399 -7.22 11.76 5.41
N VAL A 400 -8.31 12.46 5.71
CA VAL A 400 -8.53 13.10 7.01
C VAL A 400 -8.65 12.11 8.17
N GLU A 401 -8.92 10.83 7.90
CA GLU A 401 -9.05 9.79 8.92
C GLU A 401 -7.70 9.09 9.23
N TRP A 402 -6.75 9.08 8.28
CA TRP A 402 -5.52 8.30 8.42
C TRP A 402 -4.21 9.09 8.26
N GLU A 403 -4.24 10.27 7.65
CA GLU A 403 -3.07 11.13 7.46
C GLU A 403 -2.97 12.16 8.59
N ARG A 404 -1.75 12.57 8.92
CA ARG A 404 -1.52 13.71 9.82
C ARG A 404 -1.92 15.00 9.14
N ASP A 405 -2.47 15.90 9.93
CA ASP A 405 -2.61 17.27 9.53
C ASP A 405 -1.25 17.87 9.16
N LEU A 406 -1.19 18.52 8.00
CA LEU A 406 0.06 19.12 7.54
C LEU A 406 0.58 20.20 8.51
N ASP A 407 -0.29 20.86 9.28
CA ASP A 407 0.12 21.87 10.26
C ASP A 407 0.78 21.27 11.51
N PHE A 408 0.56 19.99 11.82
CA PHE A 408 1.30 19.25 12.85
C PHE A 408 2.81 19.33 12.58
N ASP A 409 3.22 19.00 11.36
CA ASP A 409 4.63 19.03 10.93
C ASP A 409 5.19 20.45 10.88
N LEU A 410 4.35 21.45 10.57
CA LEU A 410 4.77 22.86 10.54
C LEU A 410 5.02 23.41 11.93
N VAL A 411 4.13 23.11 12.90
CA VAL A 411 4.32 23.51 14.30
C VAL A 411 5.52 22.79 14.90
N GLY A 412 5.66 21.48 14.66
CA GLY A 412 6.79 20.69 15.17
C GLY A 412 8.16 21.19 14.67
N LEU A 413 8.21 21.82 13.50
CA LEU A 413 9.43 22.45 12.96
C LEU A 413 9.55 23.96 13.28
N GLY A 414 8.60 24.53 14.02
CA GLY A 414 8.57 25.97 14.33
C GLY A 414 8.38 26.87 13.11
N LEU A 415 7.80 26.35 12.02
CA LEU A 415 7.52 27.11 10.80
C LEU A 415 6.24 27.95 10.93
N ILE A 416 5.34 27.54 11.82
CA ILE A 416 4.17 28.29 12.28
C ILE A 416 3.98 28.07 13.79
N THR A 417 3.10 28.85 14.39
CA THR A 417 2.66 28.72 15.79
C THR A 417 1.22 28.19 15.85
N PRO A 418 0.81 27.50 16.94
CA PRO A 418 -0.56 27.03 17.10
C PRO A 418 -1.62 28.14 16.94
N GLY A 419 -1.32 29.37 17.36
CA GLY A 419 -2.23 30.52 17.24
C GLY A 419 -2.48 31.00 15.81
N GLN A 420 -1.69 30.55 14.83
CA GLN A 420 -1.90 30.83 13.41
C GLN A 420 -2.85 29.82 12.75
N ILE A 421 -3.14 28.69 13.41
CA ILE A 421 -4.10 27.70 12.90
C ILE A 421 -5.52 28.22 13.19
N PRO A 422 -6.43 28.21 12.20
CA PRO A 422 -7.77 28.75 12.37
C PRO A 422 -8.62 27.82 13.25
N LEU A 423 -8.64 28.09 14.55
CA LEU A 423 -9.42 27.35 15.54
C LEU A 423 -10.65 28.14 16.00
N ARG A 424 -11.49 27.52 16.83
CA ARG A 424 -12.60 28.21 17.49
C ARG A 424 -12.01 29.30 18.39
N ARG A 425 -12.32 30.56 18.07
CA ARG A 425 -11.95 31.69 18.95
C ARG A 425 -12.68 31.50 20.29
N ARG A 426 -11.91 31.50 21.38
CA ARG A 426 -12.46 31.45 22.74
C ARG A 426 -13.09 32.78 23.12
#